data_AF-A0A166TQA7-F1
#
_entry.id   AF-A0A166TQA7-F1
#
_cell.length_a   1.000
_cell.length_b   1.000
_cell.length_c   1.000
_cell.angle_alpha   90.00
_cell.angle_beta   90.00
_cell.angle_gamma   90.00
#
_symmetry.space_group_name_H-M   'P 1'
#
loop_
_entity.id
_entity.type
_entity.pdbx_description
1 polymer ?
#
loop_
_entity_poly.entity_id
_entity_poly.type
_entity_poly.pdbx_seq_one_letter_code
_entity_poly.pdbx_strand_id
1 'polypeptide(L)' 'MVSASIYRRQSYPACAIPCIEDADLGTCASASDEDECLCNDSAFIASTTSCIEGACTGADLASAVALAQAACAA' A
#
# COMPACT_ATOMS: atom_id res chain seq x y z
N MET A 1 -1.82 12.70 14.14
CA MET A 1 -2.39 11.84 13.09
C MET A 1 -1.29 11.58 12.07
N VAL A 2 -0.60 10.44 12.20
CA VAL A 2 0.32 9.99 11.17
C VAL A 2 -0.57 9.25 10.18
N SER A 3 -0.79 9.84 9.01
CA SER A 3 -1.58 9.19 7.97
C SER A 3 -0.97 7.85 7.60
N ALA A 4 -1.80 6.84 7.41
CA ALA A 4 -1.47 5.51 6.91
C ALA A 4 -0.46 5.55 5.75
N SER A 5 -0.70 6.50 4.84
CA SER A 5 0.12 6.81 3.67
C SER A 5 1.58 7.18 4.00
N ILE A 6 1.85 7.83 5.14
CA ILE A 6 3.21 8.16 5.57
C ILE A 6 3.93 6.96 6.17
N TYR A 7 3.23 6.12 6.95
CA TYR A 7 3.81 4.89 7.49
C TYR A 7 4.13 3.89 6.36
N ARG A 8 3.25 3.78 5.37
CA ARG A 8 3.50 2.98 4.17
C ARG A 8 4.69 3.49 3.36
N ARG A 9 4.91 4.80 3.25
CA ARG A 9 6.13 5.35 2.61
C ARG A 9 7.43 5.11 3.39
N GLN A 10 7.36 4.85 4.69
CA GLN A 10 8.56 4.63 5.53
C GLN A 10 8.98 3.16 5.59
N SER A 11 8.01 2.23 5.56
CA SER A 11 8.29 0.79 5.62
C SER A 11 8.47 0.13 4.27
N TYR A 12 7.85 0.66 3.20
CA TYR A 12 7.96 0.05 1.87
C TYR A 12 9.28 0.37 1.17
N PRO A 13 9.77 -0.56 0.31
CA PRO A 13 10.93 -0.30 -0.53
C PRO A 13 10.67 0.86 -1.50
N ALA A 14 11.73 1.56 -1.89
CA ALA A 14 11.65 2.76 -2.73
C ALA A 14 10.91 2.53 -4.07
N CYS A 15 10.94 1.31 -4.60
CA CYS A 15 10.22 0.93 -5.83
C CYS A 15 8.70 0.93 -5.67
N ALA A 16 8.17 0.76 -4.45
CA ALA A 16 6.74 0.77 -4.16
C ALA A 16 6.22 2.17 -3.81
N ILE A 17 7.10 3.13 -3.50
CA ILE A 17 6.74 4.53 -3.25
C ILE A 17 5.84 5.09 -4.36
N PRO A 18 6.23 5.10 -5.65
CA PRO A 18 5.40 5.69 -6.71
C PRO A 18 4.06 4.98 -6.85
N CYS A 19 4.03 3.66 -6.61
CA CYS A 19 2.78 2.89 -6.64
C CYS A 19 1.83 3.31 -5.53
N ILE A 20 2.33 3.66 -4.35
CA ILE A 20 1.49 4.11 -3.22
C ILE A 20 1.12 5.59 -3.38
N GLU A 21 1.96 6.41 -4.01
CA GLU A 21 1.62 7.80 -4.33
C GLU A 21 0.55 7.91 -5.41
N ASP A 22 0.61 7.04 -6.42
CA ASP A 22 -0.31 7.04 -7.57
C ASP A 22 -1.57 6.18 -7.31
N ALA A 23 -1.55 5.33 -6.28
CA ALA A 23 -2.69 4.47 -6.00
C ALA A 23 -3.93 5.27 -5.59
N ASP A 24 -5.06 4.91 -6.18
CA ASP A 24 -6.34 5.56 -5.94
C ASP A 24 -6.88 5.19 -4.56
N LEU A 25 -6.71 6.11 -3.60
CA LEU A 25 -7.19 5.92 -2.23
C LEU A 25 -8.73 6.02 -2.11
N GLY A 26 -9.43 6.34 -3.20
CA GLY A 26 -10.88 6.42 -3.29
C GLY A 26 -11.54 7.17 -2.13
N THR A 27 -12.61 6.58 -1.59
CA THR A 27 -13.33 7.11 -0.42
C THR A 27 -12.56 6.93 0.89
N CYS A 28 -11.51 6.12 0.89
CA CYS A 28 -10.70 5.84 2.07
C CYS A 28 -9.67 6.93 2.35
N ALA A 29 -9.34 7.79 1.38
CA ALA A 29 -8.42 8.93 1.55
C ALA A 29 -8.83 9.91 2.67
N SER A 30 -10.12 9.97 2.98
CA SER A 30 -10.69 10.83 4.03
C SER A 30 -11.16 10.04 5.26
N ALA A 31 -10.96 8.72 5.28
CA ALA A 31 -11.34 7.90 6.42
C ALA A 31 -10.37 8.13 7.57
N SER A 32 -10.87 8.13 8.80
CA SER A 32 -10.01 8.11 9.99
C SER A 32 -9.20 6.80 10.08
N ASP A 33 -9.72 5.75 9.43
CA ASP A 33 -9.20 4.39 9.38
C ASP A 33 -8.78 4.07 7.93
N GLU A 34 -7.90 4.90 7.36
CA GLU A 34 -7.45 4.79 5.96
C GLU A 34 -6.94 3.37 5.65
N ASP A 35 -6.10 2.78 6.51
CA ASP A 35 -5.54 1.45 6.29
C ASP A 35 -6.63 0.37 6.23
N GLU A 36 -7.55 0.33 7.20
CA GLU A 36 -8.58 -0.69 7.28
C GLU A 36 -9.60 -0.58 6.13
N CYS A 37 -9.90 0.65 5.71
CA CYS A 37 -10.74 0.93 4.56
C CYS A 37 -10.06 0.46 3.25
N LEU A 38 -8.79 0.81 3.04
CA LEU A 38 -8.02 0.43 1.85
C LEU A 38 -7.78 -1.09 1.79
N CYS A 39 -7.65 -1.73 2.95
CA CYS A 39 -7.51 -3.18 3.07
C CYS A 39 -8.82 -3.93 2.82
N ASN A 40 -9.97 -3.26 2.90
CA ASN A 40 -11.24 -3.79 2.42
C ASN A 40 -11.49 -3.49 0.94
N ASP A 41 -10.74 -2.55 0.35
CA ASP A 41 -10.86 -2.21 -1.06
C ASP A 41 -9.99 -3.14 -1.94
N SER A 42 -10.64 -4.18 -2.45
CA SER A 42 -9.98 -5.14 -3.35
C SER A 42 -9.42 -4.51 -4.63
N ALA A 43 -9.97 -3.40 -5.12
CA ALA A 43 -9.47 -2.71 -6.31
C ALA A 43 -8.17 -1.96 -6.00
N PHE A 44 -8.11 -1.29 -4.85
CA PHE A 44 -6.89 -0.68 -4.32
C PHE A 44 -5.79 -1.72 -4.13
N ILE A 45 -6.10 -2.84 -3.48
CA ILE A 45 -5.14 -3.94 -3.24
C ILE A 45 -4.63 -4.47 -4.58
N ALA A 46 -5.53 -4.80 -5.52
CA ALA A 46 -5.14 -5.36 -6.81
C ALA A 46 -4.31 -4.39 -7.65
N SER A 47 -4.71 -3.12 -7.71
CA SER A 47 -4.00 -2.06 -8.44
C SER A 47 -2.62 -1.79 -7.86
N THR A 48 -2.54 -1.60 -6.54
CA THR A 48 -1.28 -1.34 -5.84
C THR A 48 -0.35 -2.54 -5.96
N THR A 49 -0.87 -3.77 -5.81
CA THR A 49 -0.07 -5.00 -5.96
C THR A 49 0.46 -5.14 -7.38
N SER A 50 -0.39 -4.93 -8.40
CA SER A 50 0.04 -5.00 -9.81
C SER A 50 1.10 -3.95 -10.14
N CYS A 51 0.98 -2.74 -9.59
CA CYS A 51 2.00 -1.71 -9.74
C CYS A 51 3.32 -2.13 -9.07
N ILE A 52 3.25 -2.63 -7.83
CA ILE A 52 4.43 -3.09 -7.09
C ILE A 52 5.08 -4.29 -7.80
N GLU A 53 4.33 -5.24 -8.35
CA GLU A 53 4.85 -6.35 -9.16
C GLU A 53 5.54 -5.88 -10.45
N GLY A 54 5.08 -4.77 -11.03
CA GLY A 54 5.70 -4.15 -12.20
C GLY A 54 6.92 -3.28 -11.87
N ALA A 55 6.93 -2.62 -10.72
CA ALA A 55 7.96 -1.66 -10.31
C ALA A 55 9.07 -2.30 -9.44
N CYS A 56 8.72 -3.26 -8.60
CA CYS A 56 9.60 -3.98 -7.69
C CYS A 56 9.80 -5.42 -8.18
N THR A 57 11.00 -5.98 -8.00
CA THR A 57 11.28 -7.39 -8.32
C THR A 57 12.14 -8.03 -7.23
N GLY A 58 12.17 -9.36 -7.18
CA GLY A 58 13.02 -10.09 -6.23
C GLY A 58 12.63 -9.85 -4.77
N ALA A 59 13.62 -9.46 -3.95
CA ALA A 59 13.43 -9.28 -2.51
C ALA A 59 12.50 -8.11 -2.17
N ASP A 60 12.57 -7.01 -2.93
CA ASP A 60 11.73 -5.84 -2.70
C ASP A 60 10.24 -6.16 -2.90
N LEU A 61 9.92 -6.97 -3.91
CA LEU A 61 8.54 -7.43 -4.14
C LEU A 61 8.04 -8.27 -2.97
N ALA A 62 8.83 -9.24 -2.53
CA ALA A 62 8.45 -10.12 -1.43
C ALA A 62 8.27 -9.33 -0.11
N SER A 63 9.16 -8.38 0.18
CA SER A 63 9.05 -7.49 1.33
C SER A 63 7.82 -6.58 1.25
N ALA A 64 7.55 -5.98 0.08
CA ALA A 64 6.38 -5.12 -0.11
C ALA A 64 5.06 -5.87 0.08
N VAL A 65 4.95 -7.09 -0.46
CA VAL A 65 3.75 -7.93 -0.28
C VAL A 65 3.58 -8.36 1.18
N ALA A 66 4.66 -8.76 1.86
CA ALA A 66 4.62 -9.13 3.27
C ALA A 66 4.19 -7.95 4.17
N LEU A 67 4.70 -6.75 3.89
CA LEU A 67 4.29 -5.52 4.59
C LEU A 67 2.83 -5.15 4.30
N ALA A 68 2.35 -5.37 3.08
CA ALA A 68 0.94 -5.14 2.73
C ALA A 68 0.01 -6.04 3.54
N GLN A 69 0.35 -7.31 3.62
CA GLN A 69 -0.41 -8.28 4.41
C GLN A 69 -0.35 -7.95 5.90
N ALA A 70 0.81 -7.54 6.42
CA ALA A 70 0.95 -7.14 7.81
C ALA A 70 0.17 -5.86 8.14
N ALA A 71 0.16 -4.87 7.23
CA ALA A 71 -0.61 -3.65 7.39
C ALA A 71 -2.13 -3.91 7.35
N CYS A 72 -2.59 -4.84 6.51
CA CYS A 72 -4.00 -5.23 6.44
C CYS A 72 -4.46 -6.23 7.50
N ALA A 73 -3.54 -6.79 8.27
CA ALA A 73 -3.84 -7.71 9.37
C ALA A 73 -3.76 -7.03 10.76
N ALA A 74 -3.31 -5.78 10.81
CA ALA A 74 -3.19 -4.96 12.02
C ALA A 74 -4.51 -4.25 12.32
#